data_AF-A0A7X7YU48-F1
#
_entry.id   AF-A0A7X7YU48-F1
#
_cell.length_a   1.000
_cell.length_b   1.000
_cell.length_c   1.000
_cell.angle_alpha   90.00
_cell.angle_beta   90.00
_cell.angle_gamma   90.00
#
_symmetry.space_group_name_H-M   'P 1'
#
loop_
_entity.id
_entity.type
_entity.pdbx_description
1 polymer ?
#
loop_
_entity_poly.entity_id
_entity_poly.type
_entity_poly.pdbx_seq_one_letter_code
_entity_poly.pdbx_strand_id
1 'polypeptide(L)'
;MKIKGIGVLSVLFLVANVYAQTEAYGDLNINRNAFTNLSVSEPKPAIESSVKDNFVLKNNTKLNKSYATRIGTINGTIGKGQVNITINKIAWTITGNISSKEVKIKIDNDNMLINGNIGNDSINVNFKWSPEAISMEGNLGQSPLEYNLVWKNGELTGIYNSLPVNLAFDMKEGVAGENIVNIKGNLNSADVNLVFDKVSGDLKGQMNNASVSLKLVNCDLYDFIQYFFVFVK
;
A
#
# COMPACT_ATOMS: atom_id res chain seq x y z
N MET A 1 1.57 47.24 -15.28
CA MET A 1 0.56 46.20 -14.98
C MET A 1 1.27 45.12 -14.16
N LYS A 2 0.95 44.99 -12.86
CA LYS A 2 1.66 44.12 -11.90
C LYS A 2 1.05 42.72 -11.96
N ILE A 3 1.86 41.69 -12.22
CA ILE A 3 1.49 40.28 -12.01
C ILE A 3 2.12 39.85 -10.68
N LYS A 4 1.28 39.55 -9.69
CA LYS A 4 1.65 38.93 -8.41
C LYS A 4 0.94 37.58 -8.32
N GLY A 5 1.68 36.56 -7.87
CA GLY A 5 1.11 35.49 -7.04
C GLY A 5 0.87 34.13 -7.70
N ILE A 6 1.90 33.46 -8.20
CA ILE A 6 1.92 31.99 -8.25
C ILE A 6 3.05 31.55 -7.33
N GLY A 7 2.71 30.97 -6.18
CA GLY A 7 3.75 30.46 -5.28
C GLY A 7 3.32 30.31 -3.82
N VAL A 8 2.20 29.64 -3.55
CA VAL A 8 1.93 29.06 -2.21
C VAL A 8 1.13 27.76 -2.33
N LEU A 9 0.23 27.62 -3.32
CA LEU A 9 -0.64 26.44 -3.44
C LEU A 9 0.06 25.16 -3.92
N SER A 10 1.16 25.29 -4.67
CA SER A 10 1.91 24.15 -5.23
C SER A 10 2.75 23.41 -4.19
N VAL A 11 3.07 24.05 -3.06
CA VAL A 11 3.91 23.44 -2.01
C VAL A 11 3.08 22.61 -1.02
N LEU A 12 1.78 22.92 -0.85
CA LEU A 12 0.89 22.11 -0.01
C LEU A 12 0.56 20.74 -0.63
N PHE A 13 0.51 20.64 -1.97
CA PHE A 13 0.20 19.39 -2.66
C PHE A 13 1.36 18.39 -2.67
N LEU A 14 2.61 18.85 -2.53
CA LEU A 14 3.76 17.93 -2.43
C LEU A 14 3.87 17.27 -1.04
N VAL A 15 3.31 17.90 0.01
CA VAL A 15 3.41 17.41 1.39
C VAL A 15 2.37 16.31 1.69
N ALA A 16 1.21 16.32 1.03
CA ALA A 16 0.17 15.32 1.24
C ALA A 16 0.54 13.93 0.69
N ASN A 17 1.24 13.87 -0.45
CA ASN A 17 1.68 12.60 -1.05
C ASN A 17 2.83 11.93 -0.28
N VAL A 18 3.61 12.70 0.49
CA VAL A 18 4.63 12.14 1.40
C VAL A 18 3.98 11.59 2.68
N TYR A 19 2.86 12.16 3.14
CA TYR A 19 2.23 11.78 4.40
C TYR A 19 1.49 10.42 4.37
N ALA A 20 0.95 10.00 3.22
CA ALA A 20 0.22 8.74 3.12
C ALA A 20 1.15 7.49 3.09
N GLN A 21 2.43 7.65 2.75
CA GLN A 21 3.39 6.53 2.71
C GLN A 21 4.50 6.60 3.78
N THR A 22 4.71 7.74 4.44
CA THR A 22 5.68 7.84 5.56
C THR A 22 5.19 7.19 6.85
N GLU A 23 3.92 6.78 6.99
CA GLU A 23 3.52 5.97 8.15
C GLU A 23 4.03 4.52 8.11
N ALA A 24 4.57 4.08 6.96
CA ALA A 24 5.19 2.76 6.77
C ALA A 24 6.72 2.76 6.93
N TYR A 25 7.39 3.92 6.95
CA TYR A 25 8.85 4.03 7.07
C TYR A 25 9.23 5.08 8.11
N GLY A 26 10.13 4.72 9.03
CA GLY A 26 10.40 5.42 10.28
C GLY A 26 10.60 6.95 10.21
N ASP A 27 10.02 7.62 11.21
CA ASP A 27 10.34 8.90 11.84
C ASP A 27 11.22 9.91 11.05
N LEU A 28 10.58 10.86 10.38
CA LEU A 28 11.15 12.19 10.15
C LEU A 28 10.78 13.11 11.33
N ASN A 29 11.73 13.33 12.23
CA ASN A 29 11.60 14.27 13.33
C ASN A 29 11.75 15.72 12.80
N ILE A 30 10.67 16.29 12.28
CA ILE A 30 10.63 17.71 11.88
C ILE A 30 10.36 18.55 13.14
N ASN A 31 11.42 19.17 13.65
CA ASN A 31 11.39 20.12 14.76
C ASN A 31 10.56 21.36 14.39
N ARG A 32 9.36 21.50 14.96
CA ARG A 32 8.39 22.58 14.70
C ARG A 32 8.75 23.95 15.29
N ASN A 33 10.02 24.25 15.57
CA ASN A 33 10.45 25.52 16.18
C ASN A 33 11.01 26.58 15.21
N ALA A 34 10.83 26.44 13.89
CA ALA A 34 11.42 27.36 12.92
C ALA A 34 10.51 28.51 12.43
N PHE A 35 9.40 28.82 13.12
CA PHE A 35 8.54 29.97 12.76
C PHE A 35 8.06 30.78 13.96
N THR A 36 8.99 31.39 14.70
CA THR A 36 8.70 32.60 15.50
C THR A 36 9.95 33.45 15.59
N ASN A 37 10.19 34.30 14.60
CA ASN A 37 11.08 35.46 14.70
C ASN A 37 10.46 36.62 13.94
N LEU A 38 9.35 37.15 14.48
CA LEU A 38 8.91 38.51 14.24
C LEU A 38 8.73 39.14 15.62
N SER A 39 9.75 39.87 16.06
CA SER A 39 9.75 40.66 17.28
C SER A 39 9.03 41.98 17.04
N VAL A 40 8.09 42.30 17.91
CA VAL A 40 7.67 43.69 18.17
C VAL A 40 7.68 43.87 19.69
N SER A 41 8.37 44.93 20.12
CA SER A 41 8.73 45.26 21.49
C SER A 41 7.55 45.67 22.38
N GLU A 42 7.64 45.32 23.67
CA GLU A 42 6.70 45.64 24.76
C GLU A 42 6.61 47.14 25.14
N PRO A 43 5.63 47.51 25.98
CA PRO A 43 6.01 47.80 27.37
C PRO A 43 5.09 47.22 28.49
N LYS A 44 5.75 46.51 29.42
CA LYS A 44 5.62 46.31 30.90
C LYS A 44 4.62 47.18 31.75
N PRO A 45 4.34 46.86 33.05
CA PRO A 45 3.58 45.74 33.66
C PRO A 45 2.53 46.18 34.74
N ALA A 46 1.72 45.23 35.27
CA ALA A 46 1.19 45.30 36.65
C ALA A 46 0.89 43.90 37.27
N ILE A 47 1.77 43.51 38.20
CA ILE A 47 1.58 42.89 39.53
C ILE A 47 0.56 41.72 39.74
N GLU A 48 1.16 40.57 40.11
CA GLU A 48 0.79 39.52 41.08
C GLU A 48 -0.67 39.05 41.29
N SER A 49 -0.91 37.76 41.08
CA SER A 49 -1.23 36.86 42.21
C SER A 49 -1.07 35.38 41.86
N SER A 50 -0.63 34.66 42.88
CA SER A 50 -0.26 33.25 42.99
C SER A 50 -1.41 32.26 42.80
N VAL A 51 -1.22 31.21 41.99
CA VAL A 51 -1.58 29.82 42.36
C VAL A 51 -0.62 28.86 41.62
N LYS A 52 0.10 28.05 42.40
CA LYS A 52 0.84 26.87 41.93
C LYS A 52 -0.15 25.72 41.82
N ASP A 53 -0.65 25.45 40.62
CA ASP A 53 -1.26 24.16 40.30
C ASP A 53 -0.33 23.40 39.36
N ASN A 54 0.39 22.43 39.93
CA ASN A 54 1.15 21.43 39.20
C ASN A 54 0.16 20.51 38.47
N PHE A 55 -0.32 20.94 37.31
CA PHE A 55 -0.98 20.05 36.36
C PHE A 55 0.08 19.17 35.70
N VAL A 56 0.43 18.06 36.38
CA VAL A 56 1.24 17.01 35.79
C VAL A 56 0.37 16.30 34.74
N LEU A 57 0.42 16.79 33.50
CA LEU A 57 0.04 16.01 32.33
C LEU A 57 1.04 14.85 32.23
N LYS A 58 0.73 13.74 32.90
CA LYS A 58 1.32 12.45 32.55
C LYS A 58 0.87 12.15 31.13
N ASN A 59 1.73 12.46 30.16
CA ASN A 59 1.61 12.03 28.77
C ASN A 59 1.70 10.50 28.71
N ASN A 60 0.62 9.83 29.11
CA ASN A 60 0.33 8.46 28.75
C ASN A 60 -0.45 8.46 27.43
N THR A 61 0.07 9.15 26.42
CA THR A 61 -0.24 8.80 25.03
C THR A 61 0.59 7.57 24.70
N LYS A 62 0.11 6.42 25.18
CA LYS A 62 0.32 5.17 24.45
C LYS A 62 -0.30 5.45 23.09
N LEU A 63 0.54 5.83 22.11
CA LEU A 63 0.13 5.99 20.73
C LEU A 63 -0.54 4.66 20.37
N ASN A 64 -1.87 4.65 20.34
CA ASN A 64 -2.63 3.63 19.64
C ASN A 64 -2.32 3.86 18.16
N LYS A 65 -1.11 3.49 17.74
CA LYS A 65 -0.80 3.26 16.34
C LYS A 65 -1.82 2.23 15.92
N SER A 66 -2.75 2.62 15.06
CA SER A 66 -3.79 1.75 14.54
C SER A 66 -3.13 0.46 14.06
N TYR A 67 -3.31 -0.63 14.80
CA TYR A 67 -2.80 -1.96 14.41
C TYR A 67 -3.43 -2.40 13.07
N ALA A 68 -4.54 -1.76 12.68
CA ALA A 68 -5.30 -1.99 11.47
C ALA A 68 -4.60 -1.54 10.16
N THR A 69 -3.45 -0.88 10.18
CA THR A 69 -2.68 -0.61 8.94
C THR A 69 -1.49 -1.53 8.75
N ARG A 70 -1.20 -2.38 9.74
CA ARG A 70 0.04 -3.16 9.82
C ARG A 70 -0.14 -4.64 9.48
N ILE A 71 -1.35 -5.16 9.63
CA ILE A 71 -1.73 -6.52 9.26
C ILE A 71 -3.03 -6.45 8.47
N GLY A 72 -2.96 -6.79 7.19
CA GLY A 72 -4.09 -6.89 6.29
C GLY A 72 -4.46 -8.34 6.01
N THR A 73 -5.70 -8.59 5.62
CA THR A 73 -6.16 -9.92 5.22
C THR A 73 -6.98 -9.87 3.93
N ILE A 74 -6.82 -10.92 3.12
CA ILE A 74 -7.53 -11.13 1.86
C ILE A 74 -8.25 -12.46 1.97
N ASN A 75 -9.57 -12.44 2.04
CA ASN A 75 -10.40 -13.61 2.29
C ASN A 75 -11.49 -13.78 1.22
N GLY A 76 -11.85 -15.00 0.86
CA GLY A 76 -12.96 -15.26 -0.05
C GLY A 76 -12.67 -16.41 -0.99
N THR A 77 -12.98 -16.24 -2.27
CA THR A 77 -12.84 -17.31 -3.27
C THR A 77 -12.31 -16.82 -4.61
N ILE A 78 -11.52 -17.68 -5.25
CA ILE A 78 -11.17 -17.61 -6.68
C ILE A 78 -11.58 -18.96 -7.29
N GLY A 79 -12.56 -18.93 -8.19
CA GLY A 79 -13.22 -20.12 -8.71
C GLY A 79 -13.89 -20.92 -7.59
N LYS A 80 -13.49 -22.19 -7.44
CA LYS A 80 -13.92 -23.06 -6.33
C LYS A 80 -12.95 -23.04 -5.15
N GLY A 81 -11.83 -22.35 -5.27
CA GLY A 81 -10.77 -22.30 -4.27
C GLY A 81 -11.03 -21.26 -3.20
N GLN A 82 -10.85 -21.63 -1.93
CA GLN A 82 -10.86 -20.67 -0.83
C GLN A 82 -9.52 -19.91 -0.75
N VAL A 83 -9.60 -18.62 -0.48
CA VAL A 83 -8.46 -17.74 -0.23
C VAL A 83 -8.58 -17.22 1.19
N ASN A 84 -7.52 -17.37 1.97
CA ASN A 84 -7.35 -16.75 3.28
C ASN A 84 -5.88 -16.40 3.43
N ILE A 85 -5.55 -15.15 3.18
CA ILE A 85 -4.19 -14.64 3.19
C ILE A 85 -4.09 -13.50 4.19
N THR A 86 -2.97 -13.47 4.90
CA THR A 86 -2.57 -12.40 5.82
C THR A 86 -1.29 -11.78 5.29
N ILE A 87 -1.29 -10.45 5.14
CA ILE A 87 -0.13 -9.64 4.79
C ILE A 87 0.30 -8.89 6.06
N ASN A 88 1.45 -9.25 6.61
CA ASN A 88 2.02 -8.59 7.78
C ASN A 88 3.11 -7.61 7.33
N LYS A 89 2.81 -6.31 7.37
CA LYS A 89 3.71 -5.23 6.96
C LYS A 89 4.76 -4.88 8.03
N ILE A 90 4.66 -5.45 9.24
CA ILE A 90 5.69 -5.31 10.28
C ILE A 90 6.75 -6.41 10.11
N ALA A 91 6.29 -7.65 9.99
CA ALA A 91 7.16 -8.81 9.84
C ALA A 91 7.61 -9.01 8.39
N TRP A 92 7.01 -8.27 7.45
CA TRP A 92 7.22 -8.39 6.02
C TRP A 92 6.99 -9.83 5.53
N THR A 93 5.81 -10.36 5.83
CA THR A 93 5.41 -11.72 5.45
C THR A 93 4.03 -11.76 4.81
N ILE A 94 3.82 -12.75 3.95
CA ILE A 94 2.51 -13.13 3.41
C ILE A 94 2.28 -14.59 3.80
N THR A 95 1.26 -14.85 4.61
CA THR A 95 0.97 -16.21 5.11
C THR A 95 -0.50 -16.56 4.95
N GLY A 96 -0.83 -17.85 4.82
CA GLY A 96 -2.21 -18.29 4.76
C GLY A 96 -2.40 -19.46 3.81
N ASN A 97 -3.52 -19.50 3.10
CA ASN A 97 -3.86 -20.59 2.19
C ASN A 97 -4.61 -20.09 0.95
N ILE A 98 -4.32 -20.71 -0.19
CA ILE A 98 -5.08 -20.57 -1.45
C ILE A 98 -5.39 -21.96 -1.97
N SER A 99 -6.67 -22.30 -2.12
CA SER A 99 -7.11 -23.61 -2.61
C SER A 99 -6.46 -24.78 -1.86
N SER A 100 -6.39 -24.66 -0.52
CA SER A 100 -5.73 -25.62 0.39
C SER A 100 -4.21 -25.73 0.25
N LYS A 101 -3.56 -24.89 -0.57
CA LYS A 101 -2.10 -24.77 -0.64
C LYS A 101 -1.65 -23.70 0.36
N GLU A 102 -0.73 -24.06 1.25
CA GLU A 102 -0.14 -23.13 2.21
C GLU A 102 0.67 -22.05 1.47
N VAL A 103 0.48 -20.79 1.86
CA VAL A 103 1.31 -19.66 1.42
C VAL A 103 2.17 -19.25 2.59
N LYS A 104 3.48 -19.19 2.39
CA LYS A 104 4.45 -18.72 3.38
C LYS A 104 5.58 -18.00 2.69
N ILE A 105 5.48 -16.68 2.63
CA ILE A 105 6.41 -15.80 1.93
C ILE A 105 7.00 -14.82 2.93
N LYS A 106 8.30 -14.54 2.79
CA LYS A 106 9.03 -13.49 3.47
C LYS A 106 9.52 -12.49 2.43
N ILE A 107 9.42 -11.21 2.75
CA ILE A 107 9.90 -10.09 1.97
C ILE A 107 11.08 -9.48 2.76
N ASP A 108 12.25 -9.51 2.15
CA ASP A 108 13.48 -8.94 2.67
C ASP A 108 13.75 -7.62 1.91
N ASN A 109 13.37 -6.51 2.53
CA ASN A 109 13.54 -5.19 1.92
C ASN A 109 15.01 -4.76 1.85
N ASP A 110 15.85 -5.25 2.77
CA ASP A 110 17.26 -4.89 2.82
C ASP A 110 18.03 -5.53 1.66
N ASN A 111 17.71 -6.79 1.37
CA ASN A 111 18.29 -7.54 0.25
C ASN A 111 17.45 -7.48 -1.03
N MET A 112 16.34 -6.73 -1.02
CA MET A 112 15.42 -6.60 -2.15
C MET A 112 14.96 -7.97 -2.72
N LEU A 113 14.62 -8.90 -1.82
CA LEU A 113 14.34 -10.29 -2.14
C LEU A 113 13.02 -10.75 -1.54
N ILE A 114 12.22 -11.46 -2.32
CA ILE A 114 11.02 -12.20 -1.88
C ILE A 114 11.33 -13.69 -1.97
N ASN A 115 11.18 -14.41 -0.86
CA ASN A 115 11.41 -15.84 -0.80
C ASN A 115 10.34 -16.57 0.03
N GLY A 116 10.25 -17.90 -0.14
CA GLY A 116 9.29 -18.72 0.58
C GLY A 116 8.61 -19.71 -0.35
N ASN A 117 7.38 -20.13 -0.04
CA ASN A 117 6.65 -21.15 -0.78
C ASN A 117 5.16 -20.78 -1.00
N ILE A 118 4.60 -21.25 -2.11
CA ILE A 118 3.17 -21.31 -2.40
C ILE A 118 2.80 -22.76 -2.74
N GLY A 119 2.33 -23.50 -1.75
CA GLY A 119 2.23 -24.96 -1.78
C GLY A 119 3.63 -25.58 -1.88
N ASN A 120 3.83 -26.42 -2.89
CA ASN A 120 5.11 -27.08 -3.15
C ASN A 120 6.09 -26.25 -3.99
N ASP A 121 5.66 -25.09 -4.50
CA ASP A 121 6.50 -24.27 -5.36
C ASP A 121 7.20 -23.18 -4.56
N SER A 122 8.54 -23.20 -4.60
CA SER A 122 9.37 -22.18 -3.97
C SER A 122 9.33 -20.88 -4.77
N ILE A 123 9.17 -19.75 -4.10
CA ILE A 123 9.36 -18.43 -4.69
C ILE A 123 10.76 -17.91 -4.37
N ASN A 124 11.42 -17.33 -5.37
CA ASN A 124 12.67 -16.60 -5.24
C ASN A 124 12.68 -15.49 -6.29
N VAL A 125 12.40 -14.26 -5.85
CA VAL A 125 12.14 -13.12 -6.72
C VAL A 125 12.87 -11.91 -6.17
N ASN A 126 13.78 -11.34 -6.96
CA ASN A 126 14.35 -10.04 -6.65
C ASN A 126 13.37 -8.95 -7.04
N PHE A 127 13.38 -7.83 -6.33
CA PHE A 127 12.56 -6.69 -6.70
C PHE A 127 13.35 -5.38 -6.68
N LYS A 128 12.84 -4.38 -7.38
CA LYS A 128 13.27 -2.98 -7.25
C LYS A 128 12.03 -2.18 -6.92
N TRP A 129 12.13 -1.30 -5.94
CA TRP A 129 11.00 -0.52 -5.47
C TRP A 129 11.30 0.97 -5.56
N SER A 130 10.33 1.72 -6.08
CA SER A 130 10.21 3.17 -5.92
C SER A 130 8.75 3.52 -5.64
N PRO A 131 8.47 4.75 -5.18
CA PRO A 131 7.10 5.24 -5.02
C PRO A 131 6.29 5.20 -6.33
N GLU A 132 6.94 5.28 -7.49
CA GLU A 132 6.31 5.32 -8.80
C GLU A 132 6.17 3.94 -9.45
N ALA A 133 7.06 3.00 -9.12
CA ALA A 133 7.09 1.70 -9.78
C ALA A 133 7.71 0.58 -8.94
N ILE A 134 7.33 -0.65 -9.28
CA ILE A 134 7.95 -1.88 -8.75
C ILE A 134 8.31 -2.78 -9.93
N SER A 135 9.56 -3.23 -9.97
CA SER A 135 9.98 -4.30 -10.87
C SER A 135 10.27 -5.55 -10.07
N MET A 136 9.89 -6.72 -10.56
CA MET A 136 10.15 -8.01 -9.94
C MET A 136 10.68 -8.99 -10.99
N GLU A 137 11.68 -9.78 -10.63
CA GLU A 137 12.27 -10.78 -11.53
C GLU A 137 12.75 -12.00 -10.72
N GLY A 138 12.40 -13.20 -11.17
CA GLY A 138 12.85 -14.44 -10.58
C GLY A 138 11.98 -15.62 -10.98
N ASN A 139 11.70 -16.51 -10.03
CA ASN A 139 10.98 -17.74 -10.29
C ASN A 139 9.93 -18.03 -9.20
N LEU A 140 8.83 -18.64 -9.63
CA LEU A 140 7.88 -19.35 -8.77
C LEU A 140 7.84 -20.82 -9.21
N GLY A 141 8.46 -21.69 -8.41
CA GLY A 141 8.74 -23.07 -8.81
C GLY A 141 9.70 -23.10 -9.99
N GLN A 142 9.29 -23.76 -11.08
CA GLN A 142 10.03 -23.79 -12.35
C GLN A 142 9.57 -22.70 -13.33
N SER A 143 8.57 -21.91 -12.96
CA SER A 143 7.97 -20.90 -13.82
C SER A 143 8.69 -19.56 -13.65
N PRO A 144 9.20 -18.94 -14.73
CA PRO A 144 9.76 -17.61 -14.64
C PRO A 144 8.66 -16.61 -14.26
N LEU A 145 9.06 -15.60 -13.48
CA LEU A 145 8.24 -14.48 -13.07
C LEU A 145 9.00 -13.19 -13.37
N GLU A 146 8.40 -12.32 -14.17
CA GLU A 146 8.87 -10.96 -14.38
C GLU A 146 7.66 -10.03 -14.32
N TYR A 147 7.66 -9.02 -13.46
CA TYR A 147 6.61 -7.98 -13.40
C TYR A 147 7.21 -6.59 -13.41
N ASN A 148 6.50 -5.66 -14.04
CA ASN A 148 6.71 -4.23 -13.99
C ASN A 148 5.37 -3.55 -13.68
N LEU A 149 5.30 -2.92 -12.51
CA LEU A 149 4.14 -2.24 -11.99
C LEU A 149 4.44 -0.75 -11.95
N VAL A 150 3.67 0.05 -12.69
CA VAL A 150 3.82 1.50 -12.77
C VAL A 150 2.57 2.15 -12.21
N TRP A 151 2.65 2.67 -10.99
CA TRP A 151 1.48 3.18 -10.25
C TRP A 151 0.83 4.38 -10.92
N LYS A 152 1.65 5.30 -11.44
CA LYS A 152 1.17 6.50 -12.12
C LYS A 152 0.30 6.19 -13.35
N ASN A 153 0.64 5.11 -14.06
CA ASN A 153 -0.12 4.65 -15.22
C ASN A 153 -1.25 3.69 -14.81
N GLY A 154 -1.19 3.19 -13.58
CA GLY A 154 -2.04 2.11 -13.09
C GLY A 154 -1.90 0.86 -13.95
N GLU A 155 -0.66 0.43 -14.18
CA GLU A 155 -0.36 -0.63 -15.14
C GLU A 155 0.56 -1.68 -14.51
N LEU A 156 0.20 -2.96 -14.68
CA LEU A 156 1.06 -4.10 -14.39
C LEU A 156 1.31 -4.84 -15.70
N THR A 157 2.56 -4.97 -16.11
CA THR A 157 2.95 -5.77 -17.28
C THR A 157 4.00 -6.80 -16.88
N GLY A 158 4.13 -7.86 -17.66
CA GLY A 158 5.18 -8.84 -17.43
C GLY A 158 4.82 -10.24 -17.92
N ILE A 159 5.47 -11.23 -17.31
CA ILE A 159 5.40 -12.63 -17.67
C ILE A 159 5.24 -13.46 -16.39
N TYR A 160 4.33 -14.43 -16.44
CA TYR A 160 4.22 -15.50 -15.46
C TYR A 160 4.11 -16.83 -16.20
N ASN A 161 4.95 -17.80 -15.85
CA ASN A 161 4.96 -19.11 -16.51
C ASN A 161 5.10 -19.01 -18.04
N SER A 162 5.99 -18.13 -18.49
CA SER A 162 6.25 -17.84 -19.92
C SER A 162 5.05 -17.25 -20.67
N LEU A 163 4.02 -16.79 -19.96
CA LEU A 163 2.80 -16.23 -20.52
C LEU A 163 2.65 -14.77 -20.09
N PRO A 164 2.18 -13.88 -20.99
CA PRO A 164 2.06 -12.48 -20.67
C PRO A 164 1.02 -12.25 -19.57
N VAL A 165 1.31 -11.27 -18.74
CA VAL A 165 0.41 -10.68 -17.75
C VAL A 165 0.34 -9.20 -18.04
N ASN A 166 -0.87 -8.68 -18.27
CA ASN A 166 -1.10 -7.26 -18.46
C ASN A 166 -2.36 -6.87 -17.69
N LEU A 167 -2.28 -5.90 -16.79
CA LEU A 167 -3.40 -5.32 -16.08
C LEU A 167 -3.33 -3.80 -16.18
N ALA A 168 -4.48 -3.18 -16.37
CA ALA A 168 -4.69 -1.75 -16.29
C ALA A 168 -5.75 -1.45 -15.24
N PHE A 169 -5.50 -0.46 -14.40
CA PHE A 169 -6.37 0.02 -13.35
C PHE A 169 -6.19 1.53 -13.20
N ASP A 170 -7.15 2.19 -12.57
CA ASP A 170 -7.02 3.62 -12.24
C ASP A 170 -7.51 3.79 -10.81
N MET A 171 -6.58 4.15 -9.92
CA MET A 171 -6.88 4.33 -8.51
C MET A 171 -7.78 5.55 -8.26
N LYS A 172 -8.09 6.39 -9.25
CA LYS A 172 -8.93 7.59 -9.14
C LYS A 172 -8.55 8.44 -7.92
N GLU A 173 -7.25 8.57 -7.65
CA GLU A 173 -6.77 9.29 -6.49
C GLU A 173 -7.11 10.77 -6.60
N GLY A 174 -7.56 11.36 -5.49
CA GLY A 174 -7.93 12.78 -5.44
C GLY A 174 -9.27 13.13 -6.09
N VAL A 175 -10.02 12.16 -6.63
CA VAL A 175 -11.36 12.39 -7.17
C VAL A 175 -12.41 12.03 -6.11
N ALA A 176 -13.13 13.04 -5.60
CA ALA A 176 -14.14 12.84 -4.58
C ALA A 176 -15.30 11.96 -5.10
N GLY A 177 -15.68 10.94 -4.32
CA GLY A 177 -16.79 10.03 -4.64
C GLY A 177 -16.42 8.83 -5.52
N GLU A 178 -15.21 8.78 -6.07
CA GLU A 178 -14.74 7.66 -6.89
C GLU A 178 -14.20 6.53 -6.01
N ASN A 179 -15.12 5.70 -5.51
CA ASN A 179 -14.81 4.57 -4.64
C ASN A 179 -14.62 3.24 -5.39
N ILE A 180 -14.88 3.21 -6.69
CA ILE A 180 -14.79 2.00 -7.50
C ILE A 180 -13.56 2.06 -8.40
N VAL A 181 -12.75 1.00 -8.37
CA VAL A 181 -11.62 0.79 -9.28
C VAL A 181 -11.95 -0.39 -10.18
N ASN A 182 -11.84 -0.19 -11.50
CA ASN A 182 -11.93 -1.26 -12.47
C ASN A 182 -10.51 -1.72 -12.82
N ILE A 183 -10.24 -3.02 -12.74
CA ILE A 183 -8.99 -3.64 -13.17
C ILE A 183 -9.31 -4.51 -14.39
N LYS A 184 -8.65 -4.24 -15.51
CA LYS A 184 -8.87 -4.94 -16.78
C LYS A 184 -7.57 -5.41 -17.39
N GLY A 185 -7.59 -6.50 -18.13
CA GLY A 185 -6.44 -6.95 -18.89
C GLY A 185 -6.47 -8.43 -19.19
N ASN A 186 -5.30 -9.06 -19.23
CA ASN A 186 -5.15 -10.48 -19.51
C ASN A 186 -4.10 -11.16 -18.64
N LEU A 187 -4.32 -12.45 -18.40
CA LEU A 187 -3.42 -13.37 -17.74
C LEU A 187 -3.51 -14.69 -18.50
N ASN A 188 -2.40 -15.18 -19.06
CA ASN A 188 -2.39 -16.42 -19.85
C ASN A 188 -3.45 -16.42 -20.99
N SER A 189 -3.55 -15.31 -21.73
CA SER A 189 -4.55 -15.11 -22.79
C SER A 189 -6.02 -15.18 -22.33
N ALA A 190 -6.29 -15.28 -21.02
CA ALA A 190 -7.61 -15.20 -20.44
C ALA A 190 -7.85 -13.81 -19.87
N ASP A 191 -9.06 -13.29 -20.05
CA ASP A 191 -9.40 -11.95 -19.60
C ASP A 191 -9.36 -11.85 -18.06
N VAL A 192 -8.92 -10.69 -17.60
CA VAL A 192 -9.05 -10.22 -16.23
C VAL A 192 -10.01 -9.03 -16.24
N ASN A 193 -11.09 -9.15 -15.49
CA ASN A 193 -12.11 -8.12 -15.33
C ASN A 193 -12.54 -8.10 -13.87
N LEU A 194 -11.90 -7.25 -13.07
CA LEU A 194 -12.17 -7.12 -11.64
C LEU A 194 -12.68 -5.72 -11.31
N VAL A 195 -13.50 -5.65 -10.27
CA VAL A 195 -14.05 -4.42 -9.70
C VAL A 195 -13.71 -4.42 -8.21
N PHE A 196 -13.01 -3.39 -7.78
CA PHE A 196 -12.66 -3.16 -6.38
C PHE A 196 -13.45 -1.99 -5.84
N ASP A 197 -14.15 -2.20 -4.72
CA ASP A 197 -14.78 -1.13 -3.95
C ASP A 197 -13.88 -0.76 -2.77
N LYS A 198 -13.32 0.46 -2.81
CA LYS A 198 -12.41 0.99 -1.78
C LYS A 198 -13.07 1.16 -0.41
N VAL A 199 -14.39 1.32 -0.36
CA VAL A 199 -15.13 1.54 0.90
C VAL A 199 -15.36 0.22 1.59
N SER A 200 -15.87 -0.77 0.86
CA SER A 200 -16.13 -2.08 1.45
C SER A 200 -14.88 -2.95 1.49
N GLY A 201 -13.90 -2.76 0.62
CA GLY A 201 -12.79 -3.68 0.40
C GLY A 201 -13.18 -4.91 -0.43
N ASP A 202 -14.36 -4.92 -1.05
CA ASP A 202 -14.80 -6.02 -1.90
C ASP A 202 -14.06 -5.98 -3.24
N LEU A 203 -13.46 -7.10 -3.65
CA LEU A 203 -12.87 -7.31 -4.97
C LEU A 203 -13.61 -8.46 -5.67
N LYS A 204 -14.32 -8.16 -6.75
CA LYS A 204 -15.19 -9.12 -7.45
C LYS A 204 -14.94 -9.12 -8.95
N GLY A 205 -15.33 -10.19 -9.64
CA GLY A 205 -15.31 -10.25 -11.10
C GLY A 205 -14.77 -11.58 -11.61
N GLN A 206 -13.91 -11.54 -12.62
CA GLN A 206 -13.30 -12.72 -13.22
C GLN A 206 -11.81 -12.52 -13.46
N MET A 207 -11.03 -13.58 -13.27
CA MET A 207 -9.60 -13.64 -13.55
C MET A 207 -9.26 -15.07 -13.97
N ASN A 208 -8.58 -15.23 -15.12
CA ASN A 208 -8.14 -16.53 -15.63
C ASN A 208 -9.27 -17.58 -15.69
N ASN A 209 -10.43 -17.20 -16.26
CA ASN A 209 -11.64 -18.03 -16.35
C ASN A 209 -12.24 -18.46 -14.99
N ALA A 210 -11.83 -17.85 -13.88
CA ALA A 210 -12.35 -18.12 -12.55
C ALA A 210 -13.10 -16.89 -12.00
N SER A 211 -14.25 -17.12 -11.36
CA SER A 211 -14.97 -16.06 -10.64
C SER A 211 -14.18 -15.64 -9.41
N VAL A 212 -14.02 -14.34 -9.20
CA VAL A 212 -13.35 -13.76 -8.03
C VAL A 212 -14.40 -13.13 -7.12
N SER A 213 -14.31 -13.43 -5.82
CA SER A 213 -15.07 -12.78 -4.77
C SER A 213 -14.21 -12.75 -3.51
N LEU A 214 -13.45 -11.69 -3.34
CA LEU A 214 -12.52 -11.47 -2.25
C LEU A 214 -12.93 -10.25 -1.41
N LYS A 215 -12.52 -10.29 -0.15
CA LYS A 215 -12.66 -9.24 0.84
C LYS A 215 -11.28 -8.86 1.35
N LEU A 216 -10.88 -7.62 1.10
CA LEU A 216 -9.68 -7.01 1.61
C LEU A 216 -10.05 -6.26 2.89
N VAL A 217 -9.43 -6.65 4.00
CA VAL A 217 -9.63 -6.03 5.32
C VAL A 217 -8.29 -5.54 5.79
N ASN A 218 -8.18 -4.25 6.14
CA ASN A 218 -6.93 -3.66 6.62
C ASN A 218 -5.76 -3.72 5.60
N CYS A 219 -6.10 -3.87 4.32
CA CYS A 219 -5.23 -3.78 3.15
C CYS A 219 -6.03 -3.17 1.98
N ASP A 220 -5.33 -2.75 0.95
CA ASP A 220 -5.92 -2.08 -0.22
C ASP A 220 -5.54 -2.77 -1.54
N LEU A 221 -5.94 -2.16 -2.65
CA LEU A 221 -5.63 -2.68 -3.98
C LEU A 221 -4.14 -2.67 -4.30
N TYR A 222 -3.34 -1.77 -3.69
CA TYR A 222 -1.89 -1.75 -3.87
C TYR A 222 -1.29 -3.07 -3.37
N ASP A 223 -1.69 -3.51 -2.17
CA ASP A 223 -1.25 -4.78 -1.60
C ASP A 223 -1.63 -5.98 -2.49
N PHE A 224 -2.83 -5.98 -3.06
CA PHE A 224 -3.28 -7.06 -3.96
C PHE A 224 -2.50 -7.07 -5.29
N ILE A 225 -2.35 -5.93 -5.96
CA ILE A 225 -1.71 -5.84 -7.28
C ILE A 225 -0.20 -6.06 -7.18
N GLN A 226 0.46 -5.53 -6.15
CA GLN A 226 1.89 -5.74 -5.93
C GLN A 226 2.25 -7.23 -5.80
N TYR A 227 1.40 -8.01 -5.13
CA TYR A 227 1.59 -9.44 -4.92
C TYR A 227 0.66 -10.29 -5.79
N PHE A 228 0.28 -9.78 -6.96
CA PHE A 228 -0.68 -10.44 -7.86
C PHE A 228 -0.28 -11.90 -8.17
N PHE A 229 1.03 -12.19 -8.28
CA PHE A 229 1.56 -13.54 -8.53
C PHE A 229 1.13 -14.59 -7.50
N VAL A 230 0.71 -14.16 -6.29
CA VAL A 230 0.20 -15.07 -5.26
C VAL A 230 -1.15 -15.67 -5.67
N PHE A 231 -1.93 -14.97 -6.49
CA PHE A 231 -3.33 -15.30 -6.81
C PHE A 231 -3.55 -15.90 -8.20
N VAL A 232 -2.53 -15.94 -9.06
CA VAL A 232 -2.66 -16.32 -10.49
C VAL A 232 -2.53 -17.82 -10.78
N LYS A 233 -2.50 -18.67 -9.76
CA LYS A 233 -2.13 -20.08 -9.85
C LYS A 233 -3.32 -21.03 -9.92
#